data_AF-A0A0A1PLN3-F1
#
_entry.id   AF-A0A0A1PLN3-F1
#
_cell.length_a   1.000
_cell.length_b   1.000
_cell.length_c   1.000
_cell.angle_alpha   90.00
_cell.angle_beta   90.00
_cell.angle_gamma   90.00
#
_symmetry.space_group_name_H-M   'P 1'
#
loop_
_entity.id
_entity.type
_entity.pdbx_description
1 polymer ?
#
loop_
_entity_poly.entity_id
_entity_poly.type
_entity_poly.pdbx_seq_one_letter_code
_entity_poly.pdbx_strand_id
1 'polypeptide(L)'
;MSYDKLLTADPGVWTITLTQNSPNASVSGILLVTAGAREGDAVLDDEGRLLVIKSLTETEITFAWPYKATTRTIDLVIEERSINRAINTASSAAAIAALARLQNAASLAPNYPVLSQSNTPPTLPADGDRYLVGPAPTGLWAGKAKHLALYSAAIAEWSFTPPADGMSVVLAGTSARLQYNGITWGLDALGADGGQLTGPLDWAPAIDVASGSTVDLGATNSNLIKVTGSATVSSFGVAPDGVWRAVKFTGVLTLAHSTTLALPTGRDIVTASGDWAEFISRGGGSWECASYSRADGAPLVLKGVGGEIVGDLTFVGAGRRILGDMTGTPIGNRLSFQTSVLNGSTSVAVLPNGTSPYASVAVINSSDPTNAAVAQLQATPTAIRVNSEFTGSAAPLPTVLGAGTRDMIWLNPDKSVGIDPVTKDSIKARMGLPTTASTGRFGRFVDTVGTLDQSQMSEDPSGNVALMGRLSVPNQPGFMSSWLTSNVLINSDTTVRNVDISSFQIPLYNQGGGFNHVNGRFTAPVSGVYLLISTISLLEFDVNLIKSAYLNFKYNDGTYVQAVTSVGAGIYHMSNSLVAPLKMAAGDYVTVNVVHVASSPTSWKIAQFGSHFGAQLLS
;
A
#
# COMPACT_ATOMS: atom_id res chain seq x y z
N MET A 1 -58.86 -47.44 -66.03
CA MET A 1 -59.23 -46.03 -66.26
C MET A 1 -60.74 -45.98 -66.10
N SER A 2 -61.27 -45.49 -64.99
CA SER A 2 -61.50 -44.07 -64.65
C SER A 2 -62.75 -43.51 -65.34
N TYR A 3 -63.60 -42.90 -64.50
CA TYR A 3 -64.50 -41.77 -64.75
C TYR A 3 -65.51 -41.96 -65.90
N ASP A 4 -66.80 -41.81 -65.61
CA ASP A 4 -67.42 -40.49 -65.58
C ASP A 4 -68.92 -40.59 -65.87
N LYS A 5 -69.67 -39.63 -65.34
CA LYS A 5 -71.06 -39.31 -65.71
C LYS A 5 -72.10 -40.35 -65.34
N LEU A 6 -72.61 -40.23 -64.12
CA LEU A 6 -74.03 -39.94 -63.93
C LEU A 6 -74.22 -39.39 -62.51
N LEU A 7 -74.65 -38.12 -62.44
CA LEU A 7 -75.25 -37.42 -61.30
C LEU A 7 -74.29 -36.78 -60.28
N THR A 8 -73.44 -35.85 -60.76
CA THR A 8 -73.12 -34.63 -60.01
C THR A 8 -74.34 -33.71 -60.02
N ALA A 9 -75.10 -33.69 -58.92
CA ALA A 9 -75.79 -32.48 -58.51
C ALA A 9 -74.90 -31.82 -57.45
N ASP A 10 -74.55 -30.55 -57.65
CA ASP A 10 -73.63 -29.78 -56.80
C ASP A 10 -74.06 -29.78 -55.31
N PRO A 11 -73.13 -29.56 -54.37
CA PRO A 11 -73.47 -29.22 -52.98
C PRO A 11 -74.46 -28.05 -52.98
N GLY A 12 -75.59 -28.22 -52.31
CA GLY A 12 -76.73 -27.31 -52.41
C GLY A 12 -77.71 -27.45 -51.25
N VAL A 13 -78.65 -26.51 -51.20
CA VAL A 13 -79.75 -26.47 -50.23
C VAL A 13 -80.88 -27.37 -50.73
N TRP A 14 -81.24 -28.39 -49.97
CA TRP A 14 -82.29 -29.35 -50.33
C TRP A 14 -83.54 -29.13 -49.49
N THR A 15 -84.59 -28.60 -50.10
CA THR A 15 -85.88 -28.37 -49.45
C THR A 15 -86.68 -29.67 -49.38
N ILE A 16 -86.95 -30.18 -48.17
CA ILE A 16 -87.76 -31.37 -47.91
C ILE A 16 -89.01 -31.02 -47.08
N THR A 17 -90.17 -31.57 -47.44
CA THR A 17 -91.42 -31.37 -46.69
C THR A 17 -91.79 -32.62 -45.90
N LEU A 18 -91.95 -32.47 -44.57
CA LEU A 18 -92.22 -33.55 -43.64
C LEU A 18 -93.64 -33.42 -43.07
N THR A 19 -94.47 -34.44 -43.27
CA THR A 19 -95.89 -34.47 -42.83
C THR A 19 -96.11 -35.55 -41.77
N GLN A 20 -97.00 -35.28 -40.82
CA GLN A 20 -97.22 -36.07 -39.59
C GLN A 20 -97.62 -37.54 -39.82
N ASN A 21 -97.16 -38.43 -38.93
CA ASN A 21 -97.38 -39.90 -38.83
C ASN A 21 -96.50 -40.83 -39.68
N SER A 22 -95.51 -40.32 -40.41
CA SER A 22 -94.39 -41.16 -40.82
C SER A 22 -93.20 -40.94 -39.87
N PRO A 23 -92.75 -41.93 -39.08
CA PRO A 23 -91.49 -41.83 -38.35
C PRO A 23 -90.27 -41.76 -39.30
N ASN A 24 -90.49 -42.05 -40.59
CA ASN A 24 -89.49 -42.09 -41.65
C ASN A 24 -89.92 -41.16 -42.80
N ALA A 25 -89.00 -40.36 -43.31
CA ALA A 25 -89.25 -39.53 -44.48
C ALA A 25 -88.41 -40.05 -45.65
N SER A 26 -89.02 -40.87 -46.50
CA SER A 26 -88.33 -41.47 -47.64
C SER A 26 -88.05 -40.42 -48.72
N VAL A 27 -86.79 -40.06 -48.91
CA VAL A 27 -86.35 -39.20 -50.02
C VAL A 27 -85.80 -40.09 -51.14
N SER A 28 -86.68 -40.56 -52.04
CA SER A 28 -86.26 -41.39 -53.17
C SER A 28 -85.40 -40.58 -54.16
N GLY A 29 -84.23 -41.12 -54.51
CA GLY A 29 -83.38 -40.61 -55.59
C GLY A 29 -82.02 -40.06 -55.18
N ILE A 30 -81.63 -40.17 -53.90
CA ILE A 30 -80.35 -39.64 -53.41
C ILE A 30 -79.44 -40.79 -52.93
N LEU A 31 -78.34 -41.03 -53.65
CA LEU A 31 -77.26 -41.94 -53.25
C LEU A 31 -76.39 -41.31 -52.13
N LEU A 32 -76.82 -41.42 -50.88
CA LEU A 32 -76.19 -40.77 -49.70
C LEU A 32 -75.08 -41.59 -49.02
N VAL A 33 -74.34 -42.41 -49.77
CA VAL A 33 -73.16 -43.11 -49.21
C VAL A 33 -71.84 -42.41 -49.58
N THR A 34 -71.85 -41.48 -50.54
CA THR A 34 -70.62 -40.83 -51.04
C THR A 34 -70.26 -39.50 -50.35
N ALA A 35 -71.10 -38.99 -49.44
CA ALA A 35 -70.81 -37.78 -48.63
C ALA A 35 -70.24 -38.08 -47.22
N GLY A 36 -70.17 -39.36 -46.81
CA GLY A 36 -69.55 -39.76 -45.53
C GLY A 36 -70.43 -39.63 -44.28
N ALA A 37 -71.73 -39.38 -44.43
CA ALA A 37 -72.70 -39.37 -43.34
C ALA A 37 -72.94 -40.77 -42.74
N ARG A 38 -73.17 -40.85 -41.43
CA ARG A 38 -73.44 -42.06 -40.66
C ARG A 38 -74.66 -41.91 -39.76
N GLU A 39 -75.23 -43.04 -39.35
CA GLU A 39 -76.23 -43.07 -38.29
C GLU A 39 -75.66 -42.43 -37.02
N GLY A 40 -76.41 -41.52 -36.40
CA GLY A 40 -75.98 -40.74 -35.24
C GLY A 40 -75.34 -39.38 -35.58
N ASP A 41 -75.04 -39.10 -36.85
CA ASP A 41 -74.54 -37.78 -37.23
C ASP A 41 -75.62 -36.71 -37.02
N ALA A 42 -75.17 -35.53 -36.60
CA ALA A 42 -76.03 -34.38 -36.38
C ALA A 42 -76.06 -33.46 -37.61
N VAL A 43 -77.26 -33.08 -38.03
CA VAL A 43 -77.52 -32.09 -39.08
C VAL A 43 -78.35 -30.95 -38.51
N LEU A 44 -78.34 -29.80 -39.18
CA LEU A 44 -79.11 -28.63 -38.76
C LEU A 44 -80.33 -28.46 -39.68
N ASP A 45 -81.45 -27.99 -39.11
CA ASP A 45 -82.59 -27.50 -39.90
C ASP A 45 -82.40 -26.04 -40.35
N ASP A 46 -83.38 -25.51 -41.09
CA ASP A 46 -83.42 -24.16 -41.63
C ASP A 46 -83.47 -23.06 -40.55
N GLU A 47 -83.85 -23.43 -39.32
CA GLU A 47 -83.83 -22.56 -38.14
C GLU A 47 -82.56 -22.79 -37.27
N GLY A 48 -81.60 -23.59 -37.74
CA GLY A 48 -80.31 -23.85 -37.09
C GLY A 48 -80.36 -24.80 -35.91
N ARG A 49 -81.40 -25.65 -35.80
CA ARG A 49 -81.58 -26.61 -34.70
C ARG A 49 -81.08 -28.00 -35.08
N LEU A 50 -80.59 -28.73 -34.07
CA LEU A 50 -79.98 -30.04 -34.22
C LEU A 50 -81.02 -31.15 -34.48
N LEU A 51 -80.85 -31.87 -35.58
CA LEU A 51 -81.53 -33.12 -35.91
C LEU A 51 -80.50 -34.25 -35.97
N VAL A 52 -80.88 -35.46 -35.55
CA VAL A 52 -79.99 -36.63 -35.54
C VAL A 52 -80.48 -37.65 -36.56
N ILE A 53 -79.57 -38.14 -37.39
CA ILE A 53 -79.84 -39.23 -38.34
C ILE A 53 -80.06 -40.53 -37.55
N LYS A 54 -81.26 -41.10 -37.65
CA LYS A 54 -81.66 -42.34 -37.00
C LYS A 54 -81.34 -43.58 -37.83
N SER A 55 -81.33 -43.46 -39.15
CA SER A 55 -80.86 -44.50 -40.07
C SER A 55 -80.69 -43.89 -41.46
N LEU A 56 -79.80 -44.45 -42.26
CA LEU A 56 -79.67 -44.12 -43.67
C LEU A 56 -79.49 -45.39 -44.52
N THR A 57 -79.97 -45.34 -45.75
CA THR A 57 -79.71 -46.31 -46.82
C THR A 57 -79.24 -45.56 -48.06
N GLU A 58 -78.93 -46.30 -49.13
CA GLU A 58 -78.57 -45.70 -50.44
C GLU A 58 -79.67 -44.83 -51.05
N THR A 59 -80.91 -44.89 -50.56
CA THR A 59 -82.04 -44.17 -51.15
C THR A 59 -82.99 -43.54 -50.13
N GLU A 60 -82.65 -43.54 -48.84
CA GLU A 60 -83.55 -43.07 -47.77
C GLU A 60 -82.77 -42.62 -46.53
N ILE A 61 -83.18 -41.52 -45.89
CA ILE A 61 -82.70 -41.08 -44.57
C ILE A 61 -83.88 -40.95 -43.62
N THR A 62 -83.69 -41.36 -42.37
CA THR A 62 -84.65 -41.20 -41.27
C THR A 62 -84.05 -40.31 -40.19
N PHE A 63 -84.85 -39.39 -39.64
CA PHE A 63 -84.45 -38.47 -38.57
C PHE A 63 -85.24 -38.71 -37.28
N ALA A 64 -84.64 -38.43 -36.12
CA ALA A 64 -85.39 -38.29 -34.88
C ALA A 64 -86.13 -36.95 -34.85
N TRP A 65 -87.47 -36.96 -35.01
CA TRP A 65 -88.30 -35.74 -35.09
C TRP A 65 -88.60 -35.17 -33.69
N PRO A 66 -88.14 -33.95 -33.34
CA PRO A 66 -88.32 -33.39 -31.99
C PRO A 66 -89.63 -32.57 -31.82
N TYR A 67 -90.43 -32.36 -32.87
CA TYR A 67 -91.55 -31.42 -32.84
C TYR A 67 -92.92 -32.09 -32.56
N LYS A 68 -93.76 -31.45 -31.72
CA LYS A 68 -95.17 -31.86 -31.52
C LYS A 68 -96.05 -31.36 -32.69
N ALA A 69 -96.50 -32.31 -33.53
CA ALA A 69 -97.69 -32.24 -34.40
C ALA A 69 -97.88 -30.98 -35.30
N THR A 70 -96.89 -30.60 -36.12
CA THR A 70 -97.07 -29.65 -37.24
C THR A 70 -96.19 -30.03 -38.44
N THR A 71 -96.74 -29.93 -39.66
CA THR A 71 -96.00 -30.11 -40.93
C THR A 71 -94.96 -29.01 -41.10
N ARG A 72 -93.74 -29.36 -41.48
CA ARG A 72 -92.64 -28.41 -41.69
C ARG A 72 -91.91 -28.75 -42.98
N THR A 73 -91.49 -27.70 -43.68
CA THR A 73 -90.53 -27.79 -44.78
C THR A 73 -89.18 -27.35 -44.22
N ILE A 74 -88.13 -28.15 -44.45
CA ILE A 74 -86.78 -27.90 -43.93
C ILE A 74 -85.81 -27.91 -45.10
N ASP A 75 -84.84 -27.01 -45.08
CA ASP A 75 -83.72 -26.97 -45.99
C ASP A 75 -82.52 -27.71 -45.38
N LEU A 76 -82.14 -28.85 -45.97
CA LEU A 76 -80.93 -29.58 -45.58
C LEU A 76 -79.74 -29.09 -46.39
N VAL A 77 -78.69 -28.64 -45.70
CA VAL A 77 -77.43 -28.21 -46.30
C VAL A 77 -76.38 -29.29 -46.10
N ILE A 78 -75.88 -29.86 -47.20
CA ILE A 78 -74.79 -30.85 -47.19
C ILE A 78 -73.57 -30.22 -47.84
N GLU A 79 -72.60 -29.81 -47.03
CA GLU A 79 -71.36 -29.16 -47.52
C GLU A 79 -70.31 -30.19 -47.95
N GLU A 80 -69.54 -29.84 -48.99
CA GLU A 80 -68.43 -30.64 -49.50
C GLU A 80 -67.22 -30.57 -48.53
N ARG A 81 -66.80 -31.74 -48.01
CA ARG A 81 -65.58 -31.97 -47.20
C ARG A 81 -65.26 -30.90 -46.15
N SER A 82 -65.99 -31.01 -45.04
CA SER A 82 -65.74 -30.29 -43.80
C SER A 82 -64.28 -30.39 -43.30
N ILE A 83 -63.77 -29.23 -42.90
CA ILE A 83 -62.62 -28.99 -42.02
C ILE A 83 -62.67 -29.79 -40.70
N ASN A 84 -63.78 -30.49 -40.44
CA ASN A 84 -64.00 -31.33 -39.26
C ASN A 84 -63.19 -32.65 -39.24
N ARG A 85 -62.38 -32.94 -40.27
CA ARG A 85 -61.39 -34.04 -40.27
C ARG A 85 -59.99 -33.61 -39.80
N ALA A 86 -59.89 -32.70 -38.82
CA ALA A 86 -58.67 -32.53 -38.02
C ALA A 86 -58.69 -33.33 -36.71
N ILE A 87 -59.82 -34.00 -36.39
CA ILE A 87 -60.03 -34.60 -35.05
C ILE A 87 -59.78 -36.12 -35.00
N ASN A 88 -59.71 -36.85 -36.12
CA ASN A 88 -59.70 -38.33 -36.11
C ASN A 88 -58.41 -39.02 -36.60
N THR A 89 -57.26 -38.35 -36.59
CA THR A 89 -55.95 -39.02 -36.79
C THR A 89 -54.87 -38.42 -35.89
N ALA A 90 -55.01 -38.65 -34.59
CA ALA A 90 -53.98 -38.37 -33.58
C ALA A 90 -53.31 -39.70 -33.16
N SER A 91 -52.30 -40.16 -33.91
CA SER A 91 -51.53 -41.37 -33.58
C SER A 91 -50.26 -41.09 -32.76
N SER A 92 -50.14 -39.91 -32.13
CA SER A 92 -49.01 -39.59 -31.25
C SER A 92 -49.46 -39.35 -29.81
N ALA A 93 -48.68 -39.83 -28.84
CA ALA A 93 -48.95 -39.65 -27.41
C ALA A 93 -49.12 -38.17 -27.00
N ALA A 94 -48.49 -37.25 -27.75
CA ALA A 94 -48.65 -35.81 -27.59
C ALA A 94 -50.05 -35.33 -27.99
N ALA A 95 -50.64 -35.91 -29.03
CA ALA A 95 -51.99 -35.58 -29.48
C ALA A 95 -53.07 -36.23 -28.60
N ILE A 96 -52.80 -37.39 -27.97
CA ILE A 96 -53.65 -37.99 -26.92
C ILE A 96 -53.61 -37.12 -25.64
N ALA A 97 -52.44 -36.62 -25.25
CA ALA A 97 -52.31 -35.69 -24.12
C ALA A 97 -52.96 -34.33 -24.41
N ALA A 98 -52.88 -33.84 -25.65
CA ALA A 98 -53.58 -32.64 -26.09
C ALA A 98 -55.10 -32.86 -26.13
N LEU A 99 -55.58 -34.02 -26.59
CA LEU A 99 -56.99 -34.40 -26.56
C LEU A 99 -57.51 -34.56 -25.13
N ALA A 100 -56.72 -35.12 -24.20
CA ALA A 100 -57.07 -35.17 -22.79
C ALA A 100 -57.11 -33.76 -22.15
N ARG A 101 -56.19 -32.86 -22.53
CA ARG A 101 -56.21 -31.45 -22.09
C ARG A 101 -57.38 -30.67 -22.69
N LEU A 102 -57.74 -30.92 -23.95
CA LEU A 102 -58.88 -30.28 -24.63
C LEU A 102 -60.21 -30.86 -24.17
N GLN A 103 -60.28 -32.16 -23.87
CA GLN A 103 -61.41 -32.81 -23.23
C GLN A 103 -61.57 -32.29 -21.80
N ASN A 104 -60.50 -32.15 -21.03
CA ASN A 104 -60.54 -31.51 -19.71
C ASN A 104 -60.93 -30.02 -19.80
N ALA A 105 -60.60 -29.32 -20.90
CA ALA A 105 -60.97 -27.93 -21.14
C ALA A 105 -62.44 -27.77 -21.62
N ALA A 106 -62.94 -28.69 -22.43
CA ALA A 106 -64.32 -28.72 -22.92
C ALA A 106 -65.29 -29.38 -21.93
N SER A 107 -64.77 -30.21 -21.01
CA SER A 107 -65.45 -30.72 -19.83
C SER A 107 -65.20 -29.87 -18.59
N LEU A 108 -64.61 -28.66 -18.73
CA LEU A 108 -64.69 -27.64 -17.69
C LEU A 108 -66.17 -27.40 -17.44
N ALA A 109 -66.58 -27.79 -16.24
CA ALA A 109 -67.94 -27.93 -15.79
C ALA A 109 -68.85 -26.73 -16.16
N PRO A 110 -70.17 -26.93 -16.27
CA PRO A 110 -71.12 -25.82 -16.35
C PRO A 110 -70.74 -24.73 -15.34
N ASN A 111 -70.36 -23.55 -15.82
CA ASN A 111 -70.10 -22.40 -14.98
C ASN A 111 -71.41 -22.00 -14.32
N TYR A 112 -71.64 -22.46 -13.10
CA TYR A 112 -72.86 -22.12 -12.40
C TYR A 112 -72.74 -20.68 -11.88
N PRO A 113 -73.57 -19.74 -12.34
CA PRO A 113 -73.67 -18.44 -11.69
C PRO A 113 -74.23 -18.65 -10.28
N VAL A 114 -73.54 -18.12 -9.28
CA VAL A 114 -73.99 -18.08 -7.89
C VAL A 114 -74.01 -16.63 -7.42
N LEU A 115 -75.02 -16.25 -6.65
CA LEU A 115 -75.17 -14.88 -6.16
C LEU A 115 -74.05 -14.50 -5.18
N SER A 116 -73.75 -15.40 -4.24
CA SER A 116 -72.63 -15.26 -3.31
C SER A 116 -72.27 -16.61 -2.68
N GLN A 117 -71.20 -16.62 -1.88
CA GLN A 117 -70.88 -17.70 -0.95
C GLN A 117 -71.37 -17.33 0.46
N SER A 118 -72.14 -18.19 1.12
CA SER A 118 -72.69 -17.93 2.47
C SER A 118 -72.85 -19.20 3.31
N ASN A 119 -72.76 -19.06 4.64
CA ASN A 119 -73.01 -20.15 5.59
C ASN A 119 -74.49 -20.24 6.03
N THR A 120 -75.33 -19.25 5.73
CA THR A 120 -76.73 -19.22 6.17
C THR A 120 -77.63 -18.94 4.97
N PRO A 121 -78.73 -19.69 4.78
CA PRO A 121 -79.71 -19.39 3.73
C PRO A 121 -80.29 -17.98 3.89
N PRO A 122 -80.54 -17.25 2.79
CA PRO A 122 -81.31 -16.01 2.82
C PRO A 122 -82.69 -16.24 3.45
N THR A 123 -83.21 -15.23 4.16
CA THR A 123 -84.53 -15.31 4.81
C THR A 123 -85.70 -15.20 3.82
N LEU A 124 -85.47 -14.65 2.62
CA LEU A 124 -86.45 -14.46 1.54
C LEU A 124 -85.79 -14.73 0.17
N PRO A 125 -85.48 -16.00 -0.18
CA PRO A 125 -84.90 -16.34 -1.48
C PRO A 125 -85.93 -16.23 -2.61
N ALA A 126 -85.50 -15.76 -3.78
CA ALA A 126 -86.30 -15.73 -5.00
C ALA A 126 -86.18 -17.05 -5.78
N ASP A 127 -87.18 -17.37 -6.59
CA ASP A 127 -87.15 -18.57 -7.43
C ASP A 127 -85.92 -18.57 -8.35
N GLY A 128 -85.18 -19.67 -8.36
CA GLY A 128 -83.96 -19.80 -9.17
C GLY A 128 -82.69 -19.24 -8.53
N ASP A 129 -82.77 -18.65 -7.33
CA ASP A 129 -81.59 -18.18 -6.60
C ASP A 129 -80.61 -19.32 -6.36
N ARG A 130 -79.33 -19.08 -6.69
CA ARG A 130 -78.25 -20.04 -6.51
C ARG A 130 -77.14 -19.47 -5.64
N TYR A 131 -76.69 -20.25 -4.66
CA TYR A 131 -75.61 -19.89 -3.74
C TYR A 131 -74.57 -21.00 -3.65
N LEU A 132 -73.32 -20.60 -3.39
CA LEU A 132 -72.31 -21.53 -2.92
C LEU A 132 -72.39 -21.64 -1.39
N VAL A 133 -72.66 -22.83 -0.88
CA VAL A 133 -72.73 -23.05 0.57
C VAL A 133 -71.32 -23.01 1.15
N GLY A 134 -71.12 -22.17 2.17
CA GLY A 134 -69.84 -22.01 2.86
C GLY A 134 -69.41 -23.25 3.66
N PRO A 135 -68.22 -23.20 4.29
CA PRO A 135 -67.63 -24.35 4.97
C PRO A 135 -68.34 -24.74 6.29
N ALA A 136 -69.15 -23.85 6.87
CA ALA A 136 -69.81 -24.07 8.16
C ALA A 136 -71.30 -23.72 8.08
N PRO A 137 -72.10 -24.49 7.32
CA PRO A 137 -73.47 -24.11 7.05
C PRO A 137 -74.40 -24.27 8.26
N THR A 138 -75.42 -23.42 8.30
CA THR A 138 -76.40 -23.28 9.38
C THR A 138 -77.83 -23.29 8.82
N GLY A 139 -78.83 -23.46 9.70
CA GLY A 139 -80.24 -23.47 9.30
C GLY A 139 -80.56 -24.58 8.30
N LEU A 140 -81.35 -24.27 7.26
CA LEU A 140 -81.76 -25.21 6.21
C LEU A 140 -80.58 -25.73 5.36
N TRP A 141 -79.38 -25.12 5.46
CA TRP A 141 -78.18 -25.57 4.75
C TRP A 141 -77.29 -26.50 5.59
N ALA A 142 -77.63 -26.77 6.85
CA ALA A 142 -76.82 -27.59 7.74
C ALA A 142 -76.49 -28.97 7.13
N GLY A 143 -75.22 -29.37 7.20
CA GLY A 143 -74.72 -30.62 6.60
C GLY A 143 -74.45 -30.57 5.09
N LYS A 144 -74.68 -29.43 4.42
CA LYS A 144 -74.46 -29.25 2.96
C LYS A 144 -73.25 -28.37 2.64
N ALA A 145 -72.19 -28.46 3.44
CA ALA A 145 -71.00 -27.65 3.25
C ALA A 145 -70.45 -27.80 1.83
N LYS A 146 -70.06 -26.69 1.20
CA LYS A 146 -69.46 -26.64 -0.16
C LYS A 146 -70.37 -27.04 -1.33
N HIS A 147 -71.64 -27.38 -1.08
CA HIS A 147 -72.60 -27.70 -2.13
C HIS A 147 -73.08 -26.44 -2.85
N LEU A 148 -73.61 -26.59 -4.06
CA LEU A 148 -74.44 -25.58 -4.69
C LEU A 148 -75.87 -25.71 -4.19
N ALA A 149 -76.42 -24.64 -3.62
CA ALA A 149 -77.82 -24.57 -3.20
C ALA A 149 -78.63 -23.81 -4.26
N LEU A 150 -79.73 -24.39 -4.73
CA LEU A 150 -80.68 -23.77 -5.66
C LEU A 150 -82.07 -23.76 -5.04
N TYR A 151 -82.69 -22.59 -4.95
CA TYR A 151 -84.03 -22.43 -4.37
C TYR A 151 -85.14 -22.60 -5.42
N SER A 152 -86.20 -23.32 -5.06
CA SER A 152 -87.45 -23.38 -5.83
C SER A 152 -88.61 -22.81 -5.03
N ALA A 153 -89.19 -21.71 -5.50
CA ALA A 153 -90.35 -21.07 -4.89
C ALA A 153 -91.64 -21.89 -5.09
N ALA A 154 -91.71 -22.74 -6.11
CA ALA A 154 -92.88 -23.57 -6.42
C ALA A 154 -93.19 -24.60 -5.31
N ILE A 155 -92.15 -25.08 -4.61
CA ILE A 155 -92.26 -26.05 -3.52
C ILE A 155 -91.66 -25.55 -2.20
N ALA A 156 -91.12 -24.33 -2.16
CA ALA A 156 -90.46 -23.72 -1.00
C ALA A 156 -89.29 -24.55 -0.44
N GLU A 157 -88.51 -25.20 -1.31
CA GLU A 157 -87.41 -26.09 -0.91
C GLU A 157 -86.07 -25.71 -1.58
N TRP A 158 -84.97 -26.08 -0.90
CA TRP A 158 -83.60 -26.00 -1.43
C TRP A 158 -83.17 -27.33 -2.02
N SER A 159 -82.72 -27.31 -3.27
CA SER A 159 -82.01 -28.42 -3.89
C SER A 159 -80.49 -28.23 -3.75
N PHE A 160 -79.76 -29.32 -3.51
CA PHE A 160 -78.32 -29.28 -3.29
C PHE A 160 -77.56 -30.17 -4.26
N THR A 161 -76.58 -29.60 -4.96
CA THR A 161 -75.66 -30.33 -5.83
C THR A 161 -74.30 -30.45 -5.13
N PRO A 162 -73.77 -31.68 -4.91
CA PRO A 162 -72.44 -31.87 -4.33
C PRO A 162 -71.34 -31.33 -5.25
N PRO A 163 -70.24 -30.79 -4.71
CA PRO A 163 -69.13 -30.34 -5.53
C PRO A 163 -68.39 -31.53 -6.16
N ALA A 164 -68.07 -31.44 -7.45
CA ALA A 164 -67.26 -32.41 -8.17
C ALA A 164 -65.89 -31.82 -8.49
N ASP A 165 -64.85 -32.65 -8.56
CA ASP A 165 -63.51 -32.17 -8.97
C ASP A 165 -63.57 -31.53 -10.37
N GLY A 166 -62.90 -30.39 -10.52
CA GLY A 166 -62.93 -29.58 -11.73
C GLY A 166 -64.18 -28.69 -11.91
N MET A 167 -65.18 -28.79 -11.02
CA MET A 167 -66.39 -27.97 -11.06
C MET A 167 -66.07 -26.48 -10.87
N SER A 168 -66.67 -25.59 -11.66
CA SER A 168 -66.45 -24.15 -11.56
C SER A 168 -67.73 -23.35 -11.30
N VAL A 169 -67.62 -22.30 -10.50
CA VAL A 169 -68.69 -21.34 -10.18
C VAL A 169 -68.22 -19.93 -10.45
N VAL A 170 -69.15 -19.05 -10.82
CA VAL A 170 -68.87 -17.62 -10.98
C VAL A 170 -69.71 -16.86 -9.96
N LEU A 171 -69.04 -16.11 -9.09
CA LEU A 171 -69.68 -15.27 -8.08
C LEU A 171 -70.19 -13.96 -8.71
N ALA A 172 -71.50 -13.74 -8.70
CA ALA A 172 -72.13 -12.59 -9.33
C ALA A 172 -71.66 -11.25 -8.74
N GLY A 173 -71.34 -11.21 -7.44
CA GLY A 173 -70.89 -9.99 -6.75
C GLY A 173 -69.42 -9.59 -7.01
N THR A 174 -68.57 -10.50 -7.49
CA THR A 174 -67.12 -10.26 -7.65
C THR A 174 -66.57 -10.67 -9.00
N SER A 175 -67.37 -11.28 -9.88
CA SER A 175 -66.95 -11.92 -11.13
C SER A 175 -65.83 -12.96 -10.96
N ALA A 176 -65.56 -13.40 -9.73
CA ALA A 176 -64.52 -14.37 -9.44
C ALA A 176 -64.98 -15.77 -9.86
N ARG A 177 -64.13 -16.46 -10.63
CA ARG A 177 -64.28 -17.88 -10.97
C ARG A 177 -63.57 -18.72 -9.90
N LEU A 178 -64.34 -19.52 -9.17
CA LEU A 178 -63.79 -20.53 -8.27
C LEU A 178 -63.89 -21.90 -8.93
N GLN A 179 -62.86 -22.72 -8.77
CA GLN A 179 -62.84 -24.12 -9.18
C GLN A 179 -62.68 -25.03 -7.96
N TYR A 180 -63.42 -26.13 -7.93
CA TYR A 180 -63.31 -27.17 -6.91
C TYR A 180 -62.19 -28.13 -7.28
N ASN A 181 -61.22 -28.34 -6.37
CA ASN A 181 -60.04 -29.18 -6.60
C ASN A 181 -60.12 -30.58 -5.97
N GLY A 182 -61.35 -31.07 -5.79
CA GLY A 182 -61.64 -32.32 -5.08
C GLY A 182 -61.74 -32.16 -3.55
N ILE A 183 -61.18 -31.08 -2.98
CA ILE A 183 -61.14 -30.85 -1.52
C ILE A 183 -61.81 -29.53 -1.14
N THR A 184 -61.60 -28.45 -1.90
CA THR A 184 -62.13 -27.11 -1.62
C THR A 184 -62.35 -26.32 -2.91
N TRP A 185 -63.16 -25.25 -2.82
CA TRP A 185 -63.25 -24.23 -3.83
C TRP A 185 -62.07 -23.27 -3.70
N GLY A 186 -61.30 -23.06 -4.78
CA GLY A 186 -60.18 -22.12 -4.87
C GLY A 186 -60.26 -21.26 -6.12
N LEU A 187 -59.53 -20.15 -6.17
CA LEU A 187 -59.45 -19.32 -7.38
C LEU A 187 -58.73 -20.10 -8.50
N ASP A 188 -59.27 -20.03 -9.70
CA ASP A 188 -58.60 -20.48 -10.93
C ASP A 188 -57.49 -19.46 -11.26
N ALA A 189 -56.39 -19.52 -10.50
CA ALA A 189 -55.33 -18.52 -10.52
C ALA A 189 -54.28 -18.84 -11.60
N LEU A 190 -54.66 -18.64 -12.87
CA LEU A 190 -53.72 -18.55 -13.98
C LEU A 190 -53.97 -17.24 -14.75
N GLY A 191 -53.22 -16.19 -14.43
CA GLY A 191 -53.02 -15.06 -15.33
C GLY A 191 -53.94 -13.84 -15.14
N ALA A 192 -53.93 -13.23 -13.95
CA ALA A 192 -54.33 -11.84 -13.82
C ALA A 192 -53.09 -10.96 -13.63
N ASP A 193 -52.69 -10.24 -14.68
CA ASP A 193 -51.76 -9.10 -14.52
C ASP A 193 -52.43 -8.07 -13.60
N GLY A 194 -51.79 -7.76 -12.46
CA GLY A 194 -52.30 -6.76 -11.52
C GLY A 194 -53.43 -7.22 -10.58
N GLY A 195 -53.59 -8.53 -10.35
CA GLY A 195 -54.48 -9.02 -9.30
C GLY A 195 -54.10 -8.49 -7.89
N GLN A 196 -55.10 -8.15 -7.08
CA GLN A 196 -54.87 -7.71 -5.70
C GLN A 196 -54.47 -8.92 -4.84
N LEU A 197 -53.20 -9.02 -4.47
CA LEU A 197 -52.70 -10.08 -3.62
C LEU A 197 -53.34 -10.01 -2.23
N THR A 198 -53.99 -11.09 -1.78
CA THR A 198 -54.56 -11.22 -0.42
C THR A 198 -53.52 -11.67 0.62
N GLY A 199 -52.28 -11.90 0.18
CA GLY A 199 -51.10 -12.25 0.99
C GLY A 199 -49.81 -12.13 0.15
N PRO A 200 -48.61 -12.33 0.73
CA PRO A 200 -47.36 -12.29 -0.03
C PRO A 200 -47.32 -13.33 -1.15
N LEU A 201 -46.61 -13.00 -2.24
CA LEU A 201 -46.19 -14.01 -3.20
C LEU A 201 -44.96 -14.73 -2.62
N ASP A 202 -45.17 -15.95 -2.14
CA ASP A 202 -44.08 -16.77 -1.60
C ASP A 202 -43.17 -17.30 -2.73
N TRP A 203 -41.87 -17.40 -2.44
CA TRP A 203 -40.91 -18.00 -3.37
C TRP A 203 -40.95 -19.53 -3.30
N ALA A 204 -40.52 -20.18 -4.38
CA ALA A 204 -40.29 -21.61 -4.39
C ALA A 204 -39.22 -22.00 -3.33
N PRO A 205 -39.31 -23.21 -2.73
CA PRO A 205 -38.30 -23.70 -1.80
C PRO A 205 -36.88 -23.65 -2.37
N ALA A 206 -35.87 -23.50 -1.50
CA ALA A 206 -34.48 -23.45 -1.93
C ALA A 206 -34.03 -24.79 -2.56
N ILE A 207 -33.32 -24.72 -3.69
CA ILE A 207 -32.71 -25.90 -4.33
C ILE A 207 -31.18 -25.82 -4.22
N ASP A 208 -30.55 -26.93 -3.85
CA ASP A 208 -29.10 -27.07 -3.83
C ASP A 208 -28.59 -27.47 -5.23
N VAL A 209 -27.60 -26.75 -5.73
CA VAL A 209 -26.92 -27.03 -7.01
C VAL A 209 -25.42 -27.04 -6.77
N ALA A 210 -24.73 -28.10 -7.19
CA ALA A 210 -23.28 -28.17 -7.06
C ALA A 210 -22.60 -27.21 -8.05
N SER A 211 -21.52 -26.56 -7.60
CA SER A 211 -20.66 -25.72 -8.43
C SER A 211 -19.98 -26.54 -9.53
N GLY A 212 -19.86 -25.96 -10.71
CA GLY A 212 -19.09 -26.48 -11.85
C GLY A 212 -18.75 -25.33 -12.80
N SER A 213 -18.05 -25.61 -13.91
CA SER A 213 -17.74 -24.59 -14.91
C SER A 213 -19.00 -23.86 -15.43
N THR A 214 -20.11 -24.59 -15.51
CA THR A 214 -21.46 -24.07 -15.76
C THR A 214 -22.39 -24.52 -14.62
N VAL A 215 -23.13 -23.57 -14.04
CA VAL A 215 -24.16 -23.83 -13.03
C VAL A 215 -25.48 -23.28 -13.56
N ASP A 216 -26.33 -24.11 -14.17
CA ASP A 216 -27.51 -23.61 -14.90
C ASP A 216 -28.61 -23.10 -13.94
N LEU A 217 -28.62 -21.78 -13.70
CA LEU A 217 -29.62 -21.13 -12.86
C LEU A 217 -30.96 -20.94 -13.60
N GLY A 218 -30.92 -20.89 -14.93
CA GLY A 218 -32.09 -20.75 -15.79
C GLY A 218 -32.98 -22.00 -15.76
N ALA A 219 -32.35 -23.17 -15.81
CA ALA A 219 -33.02 -24.47 -15.73
C ALA A 219 -33.41 -24.89 -14.31
N THR A 220 -32.95 -24.17 -13.27
CA THR A 220 -33.27 -24.49 -11.88
C THR A 220 -34.68 -23.99 -11.52
N ASN A 221 -35.54 -24.91 -11.06
CA ASN A 221 -36.94 -24.65 -10.72
C ASN A 221 -37.12 -23.98 -9.34
N SER A 222 -36.32 -22.95 -9.05
CA SER A 222 -36.50 -22.09 -7.87
C SER A 222 -35.89 -20.71 -8.09
N ASN A 223 -36.50 -19.70 -7.48
CA ASN A 223 -35.92 -18.36 -7.40
C ASN A 223 -34.83 -18.28 -6.31
N LEU A 224 -34.76 -19.29 -5.43
CA LEU A 224 -33.81 -19.39 -4.33
C LEU A 224 -32.89 -20.59 -4.55
N ILE A 225 -31.61 -20.33 -4.82
CA ILE A 225 -30.65 -21.38 -5.18
C ILE A 225 -29.48 -21.35 -4.22
N LYS A 226 -29.07 -22.52 -3.73
CA LYS A 226 -27.87 -22.68 -2.91
C LYS A 226 -26.79 -23.34 -3.75
N VAL A 227 -25.72 -22.61 -4.05
CA VAL A 227 -24.57 -23.18 -4.76
C VAL A 227 -23.62 -23.81 -3.74
N THR A 228 -23.33 -25.09 -3.95
CA THR A 228 -22.48 -25.92 -3.07
C THR A 228 -21.17 -26.28 -3.76
N GLY A 229 -20.16 -26.76 -3.03
CA GLY A 229 -18.87 -27.13 -3.61
C GLY A 229 -17.88 -25.98 -3.74
N SER A 230 -16.81 -26.20 -4.51
CA SER A 230 -15.63 -25.31 -4.60
C SER A 230 -15.10 -25.10 -6.03
N ALA A 231 -15.85 -25.52 -7.05
CA ALA A 231 -15.41 -25.41 -8.43
C ALA A 231 -15.59 -23.99 -8.97
N THR A 232 -14.65 -23.53 -9.82
CA THR A 232 -14.78 -22.25 -10.52
C THR A 232 -16.01 -22.26 -11.42
N VAL A 233 -16.86 -21.25 -11.28
CA VAL A 233 -18.07 -21.03 -12.08
C VAL A 233 -17.81 -19.93 -13.10
N SER A 234 -17.98 -20.24 -14.38
CA SER A 234 -17.74 -19.33 -15.50
C SER A 234 -19.00 -18.99 -16.30
N SER A 235 -20.12 -19.66 -16.02
CA SER A 235 -21.41 -19.46 -16.70
C SER A 235 -22.56 -19.93 -15.81
N PHE A 236 -23.72 -19.26 -15.94
CA PHE A 236 -24.97 -19.66 -15.29
C PHE A 236 -26.01 -20.28 -16.24
N GLY A 237 -25.57 -20.78 -17.40
CA GLY A 237 -26.45 -21.40 -18.40
C GLY A 237 -27.28 -20.37 -19.18
N VAL A 238 -28.23 -20.85 -19.99
CA VAL A 238 -29.05 -20.00 -20.87
C VAL A 238 -30.42 -19.76 -20.24
N ALA A 239 -30.81 -18.51 -20.11
CA ALA A 239 -32.15 -18.10 -19.70
C ALA A 239 -32.64 -16.92 -20.56
N PRO A 240 -33.98 -16.71 -20.66
CA PRO A 240 -34.53 -15.47 -21.19
C PRO A 240 -34.05 -14.24 -20.41
N ASP A 241 -34.11 -13.06 -21.04
CA ASP A 241 -33.83 -11.79 -20.37
C ASP A 241 -34.86 -11.54 -19.24
N GLY A 242 -34.40 -10.95 -18.14
CA GLY A 242 -35.22 -10.63 -16.97
C GLY A 242 -35.40 -11.76 -15.95
N VAL A 243 -34.88 -12.97 -16.22
CA VAL A 243 -34.88 -14.06 -15.22
C VAL A 243 -33.97 -13.67 -14.06
N TRP A 244 -34.55 -13.51 -12.86
CA TRP A 244 -33.84 -13.19 -11.63
C TRP A 244 -33.72 -14.40 -10.70
N ARG A 245 -32.59 -14.52 -10.01
CA ARG A 245 -32.29 -15.58 -9.02
C ARG A 245 -31.55 -14.99 -7.82
N ALA A 246 -32.00 -15.34 -6.62
CA ALA A 246 -31.25 -15.15 -5.39
C ALA A 246 -30.40 -16.39 -5.10
N VAL A 247 -29.10 -16.20 -4.96
CA VAL A 247 -28.12 -17.27 -4.83
C VAL A 247 -27.38 -17.15 -3.50
N LYS A 248 -27.38 -18.25 -2.72
CA LYS A 248 -26.57 -18.39 -1.50
C LYS A 248 -25.39 -19.31 -1.77
N PHE A 249 -24.18 -18.90 -1.41
CA PHE A 249 -23.00 -19.75 -1.48
C PHE A 249 -22.79 -20.48 -0.16
N THR A 250 -22.51 -21.78 -0.23
CA THR A 250 -22.29 -22.63 0.96
C THR A 250 -20.87 -23.16 1.06
N GLY A 251 -20.04 -22.91 0.04
CA GLY A 251 -18.63 -23.27 -0.02
C GLY A 251 -17.80 -22.13 -0.58
N VAL A 252 -16.49 -22.32 -0.62
CA VAL A 252 -15.53 -21.38 -1.22
C VAL A 252 -15.31 -21.78 -2.67
N LEU A 253 -15.89 -21.02 -3.59
CA LEU A 253 -15.70 -21.14 -5.04
C LEU A 253 -15.28 -19.80 -5.66
N THR A 254 -14.82 -19.83 -6.91
CA THR A 254 -14.52 -18.63 -7.69
C THR A 254 -15.61 -18.40 -8.73
N LEU A 255 -16.24 -17.23 -8.69
CA LEU A 255 -17.01 -16.70 -9.81
C LEU A 255 -16.03 -16.02 -10.77
N ALA A 256 -15.86 -16.58 -11.97
CA ALA A 256 -14.95 -16.06 -12.97
C ALA A 256 -15.64 -14.97 -13.81
N HIS A 257 -15.18 -13.73 -13.69
CA HIS A 257 -15.76 -12.61 -14.41
C HIS A 257 -15.48 -12.69 -15.91
N SER A 258 -16.51 -12.42 -16.71
CA SER A 258 -16.40 -12.26 -18.16
C SER A 258 -17.44 -11.24 -18.65
N THR A 259 -17.52 -11.04 -19.96
CA THR A 259 -18.59 -10.23 -20.57
C THR A 259 -19.97 -10.90 -20.49
N THR A 260 -20.01 -12.24 -20.41
CA THR A 260 -21.24 -13.02 -20.27
C THR A 260 -21.56 -13.36 -18.82
N LEU A 261 -20.61 -13.23 -17.90
CA LEU A 261 -20.82 -13.27 -16.45
C LEU A 261 -20.28 -11.99 -15.83
N ALA A 262 -21.11 -10.94 -15.87
CA ALA A 262 -20.76 -9.64 -15.34
C ALA A 262 -20.87 -9.66 -13.81
N LEU A 263 -19.75 -9.41 -13.12
CA LEU A 263 -19.66 -9.35 -11.67
C LEU A 263 -19.39 -7.91 -11.21
N PRO A 264 -19.80 -7.54 -9.98
CA PRO A 264 -19.44 -6.25 -9.41
C PRO A 264 -17.91 -6.13 -9.40
N THR A 265 -17.41 -4.92 -9.63
CA THR A 265 -15.97 -4.57 -9.67
C THR A 265 -15.20 -5.01 -10.93
N GLY A 266 -15.82 -5.75 -11.85
CA GLY A 266 -15.19 -6.17 -13.11
C GLY A 266 -14.02 -7.15 -12.91
N ARG A 267 -14.09 -7.97 -11.85
CA ARG A 267 -13.07 -8.94 -11.45
C ARG A 267 -13.73 -10.21 -10.91
N ASP A 268 -12.97 -11.29 -10.89
CA ASP A 268 -13.36 -12.54 -10.25
C ASP A 268 -13.71 -12.31 -8.77
N ILE A 269 -14.72 -13.03 -8.28
CA ILE A 269 -15.12 -13.02 -6.87
C ILE A 269 -14.87 -14.41 -6.29
N VAL A 270 -13.97 -14.47 -5.30
CA VAL A 270 -13.86 -15.65 -4.43
C VAL A 270 -14.92 -15.53 -3.34
N THR A 271 -15.83 -16.51 -3.34
CA THR A 271 -16.94 -16.59 -2.39
C THR A 271 -16.50 -17.23 -1.08
N ALA A 272 -17.29 -17.02 -0.03
CA ALA A 272 -17.24 -17.71 1.23
C ALA A 272 -18.62 -18.32 1.56
N SER A 273 -18.62 -19.27 2.49
CA SER A 273 -19.87 -19.84 3.01
C SER A 273 -20.71 -18.75 3.68
N GLY A 274 -21.96 -18.61 3.23
CA GLY A 274 -22.92 -17.65 3.75
C GLY A 274 -23.09 -16.41 2.87
N ASP A 275 -22.25 -16.22 1.87
CA ASP A 275 -22.36 -15.10 0.93
C ASP A 275 -23.66 -15.20 0.12
N TRP A 276 -24.20 -14.03 -0.25
CA TRP A 276 -25.40 -13.90 -1.07
C TRP A 276 -25.13 -13.07 -2.32
N ALA A 277 -25.83 -13.42 -3.40
CA ALA A 277 -25.82 -12.67 -4.64
C ALA A 277 -27.18 -12.71 -5.33
N GLU A 278 -27.48 -11.68 -6.12
CA GLU A 278 -28.63 -11.66 -7.01
C GLU A 278 -28.14 -11.59 -8.45
N PHE A 279 -28.61 -12.54 -9.26
CA PHE A 279 -28.28 -12.60 -10.68
C PHE A 279 -29.51 -12.35 -11.54
N ILE A 280 -29.33 -11.58 -12.60
CA ILE A 280 -30.33 -11.29 -13.61
C ILE A 280 -29.78 -11.75 -14.95
N SER A 281 -30.51 -12.63 -15.62
CA SER A 281 -30.21 -13.02 -17.00
C SER A 281 -30.47 -11.84 -17.93
N ARG A 282 -29.52 -11.60 -18.84
CA ARG A 282 -29.61 -10.63 -19.95
C ARG A 282 -29.95 -11.29 -21.29
N GLY A 283 -30.39 -12.55 -21.25
CA GLY A 283 -30.65 -13.35 -22.44
C GLY A 283 -29.39 -14.00 -23.01
N GLY A 284 -29.56 -15.05 -23.82
CA GLY A 284 -28.48 -15.68 -24.59
C GLY A 284 -27.35 -16.31 -23.76
N GLY A 285 -27.59 -16.55 -22.46
CA GLY A 285 -26.59 -17.06 -21.53
C GLY A 285 -25.71 -16.00 -20.87
N SER A 286 -26.02 -14.72 -21.08
CA SER A 286 -25.41 -13.61 -20.36
C SER A 286 -26.12 -13.39 -19.02
N TRP A 287 -25.36 -13.22 -17.95
CA TRP A 287 -25.84 -12.97 -16.60
C TRP A 287 -25.11 -11.78 -15.98
N GLU A 288 -25.87 -10.96 -15.29
CA GLU A 288 -25.38 -9.83 -14.52
C GLU A 288 -25.68 -10.05 -13.04
N CYS A 289 -24.64 -9.94 -12.22
CA CYS A 289 -24.77 -9.92 -10.77
C CYS A 289 -25.20 -8.51 -10.33
N ALA A 290 -26.47 -8.34 -10.04
CA ALA A 290 -27.06 -7.06 -9.65
C ALA A 290 -26.64 -6.64 -8.23
N SER A 291 -26.45 -7.61 -7.33
CA SER A 291 -26.00 -7.36 -5.96
C SER A 291 -25.17 -8.54 -5.44
N TYR A 292 -24.25 -8.25 -4.53
CA TYR A 292 -23.45 -9.25 -3.84
C TYR A 292 -23.13 -8.76 -2.43
N SER A 293 -23.38 -9.60 -1.43
CA SER A 293 -23.08 -9.32 -0.03
C SER A 293 -22.28 -10.48 0.58
N ARG A 294 -21.17 -10.13 1.22
CA ARG A 294 -20.42 -11.10 2.01
C ARG A 294 -21.10 -11.36 3.33
N ALA A 295 -21.01 -12.60 3.82
CA ALA A 295 -21.54 -13.01 5.11
C ALA A 295 -20.98 -12.17 6.28
N ASP A 296 -19.73 -11.72 6.16
CA ASP A 296 -19.03 -10.90 7.15
C ASP A 296 -19.30 -9.39 7.01
N GLY A 297 -20.06 -8.98 6.00
CA GLY A 297 -20.34 -7.57 5.70
C GLY A 297 -19.18 -6.79 5.08
N ALA A 298 -18.05 -7.44 4.77
CA ALA A 298 -16.89 -6.77 4.20
C ALA A 298 -17.15 -6.35 2.74
N PRO A 299 -16.76 -5.11 2.34
CA PRO A 299 -16.98 -4.62 0.98
C PRO A 299 -16.17 -5.42 -0.05
N LEU A 300 -16.76 -5.72 -1.22
CA LEU A 300 -16.10 -6.46 -2.31
C LEU A 300 -14.74 -5.85 -2.71
N VAL A 301 -14.71 -4.52 -2.79
CA VAL A 301 -13.51 -3.71 -2.98
C VAL A 301 -13.58 -2.52 -2.04
N LEU A 302 -12.49 -2.26 -1.32
CA LEU A 302 -12.32 -1.04 -0.52
C LEU A 302 -12.04 0.14 -1.47
N LYS A 303 -13.07 0.81 -1.98
CA LYS A 303 -12.89 2.06 -2.73
C LYS A 303 -12.81 3.19 -1.69
N GLY A 304 -11.61 3.50 -1.24
CA GLY A 304 -11.38 4.54 -0.24
C GLY A 304 -11.90 5.91 -0.71
N VAL A 305 -12.94 6.41 -0.06
CA VAL A 305 -13.08 7.84 0.22
C VAL A 305 -13.65 7.97 1.64
N GLY A 306 -12.77 8.06 2.65
CA GLY A 306 -13.16 8.48 4.01
C GLY A 306 -13.54 7.41 5.03
N GLY A 307 -13.25 6.13 4.81
CA GLY A 307 -13.38 5.12 5.87
C GLY A 307 -12.24 5.23 6.88
N GLU A 308 -12.57 5.39 8.16
CA GLU A 308 -11.61 5.25 9.26
C GLU A 308 -11.22 3.77 9.40
N ILE A 309 -9.93 3.46 9.32
CA ILE A 309 -9.43 2.13 9.64
C ILE A 309 -9.33 2.06 11.16
N VAL A 310 -10.24 1.32 11.78
CA VAL A 310 -10.19 1.01 13.22
C VAL A 310 -9.37 -0.26 13.41
N GLY A 311 -8.17 -0.13 13.99
CA GLY A 311 -7.24 -1.25 14.25
C GLY A 311 -6.04 -1.30 13.31
N ASP A 312 -5.43 -2.49 13.20
CA ASP A 312 -4.19 -2.71 12.43
C ASP A 312 -4.46 -2.85 10.92
N LEU A 313 -3.64 -2.19 10.10
CA LEU A 313 -3.61 -2.39 8.65
C LEU A 313 -2.49 -3.38 8.26
N THR A 314 -2.86 -4.59 7.85
CA THR A 314 -1.90 -5.63 7.44
C THR A 314 -1.76 -5.73 5.91
N PHE A 315 -0.53 -5.68 5.38
CA PHE A 315 -0.23 -5.89 3.96
C PHE A 315 0.34 -7.30 3.69
N VAL A 316 -0.37 -8.12 2.90
CA VAL A 316 0.01 -9.52 2.55
C VAL A 316 0.51 -9.66 1.09
N GLY A 317 1.01 -10.83 0.66
CA GLY A 317 1.45 -11.07 -0.75
C GLY A 317 2.88 -10.60 -1.12
N ALA A 318 3.33 -10.64 -2.37
CA ALA A 318 4.69 -10.15 -2.74
C ALA A 318 4.68 -8.66 -3.16
N GLY A 319 5.80 -7.94 -3.01
CA GLY A 319 5.98 -6.60 -3.59
C GLY A 319 5.13 -5.47 -2.99
N ARG A 320 4.77 -5.57 -1.71
CA ARG A 320 3.90 -4.62 -0.98
C ARG A 320 4.50 -3.21 -0.97
N ARG A 321 3.71 -2.21 -1.35
CA ARG A 321 4.08 -0.78 -1.38
C ARG A 321 2.88 0.07 -1.01
N ILE A 322 3.11 1.18 -0.30
CA ILE A 322 2.16 2.29 -0.26
C ILE A 322 2.54 3.22 -1.42
N LEU A 323 1.66 3.32 -2.42
CA LEU A 323 1.89 4.16 -3.59
C LEU A 323 1.06 5.44 -3.46
N GLY A 324 1.67 6.56 -3.82
CA GLY A 324 1.04 7.87 -3.90
C GLY A 324 1.90 8.80 -4.74
N ASP A 325 1.35 9.92 -5.18
CA ASP A 325 2.17 10.97 -5.79
C ASP A 325 3.14 11.50 -4.73
N MET A 326 4.45 11.39 -5.00
CA MET A 326 5.53 11.86 -4.12
C MET A 326 6.34 12.97 -4.77
N THR A 327 5.93 13.44 -5.96
CA THR A 327 6.72 14.33 -6.82
C THR A 327 5.95 15.57 -7.27
N GLY A 328 4.62 15.50 -7.30
CA GLY A 328 3.76 16.58 -7.74
C GLY A 328 3.96 17.88 -6.99
N THR A 329 3.55 18.96 -7.65
CA THR A 329 3.47 20.31 -7.09
C THR A 329 1.99 20.69 -6.88
N PRO A 330 1.64 21.38 -5.79
CA PRO A 330 2.47 21.73 -4.63
C PRO A 330 2.84 20.52 -3.76
N ILE A 331 3.85 20.68 -2.89
CA ILE A 331 4.31 19.62 -1.97
C ILE A 331 3.18 19.08 -1.07
N GLY A 332 2.16 19.90 -0.77
CA GLY A 332 1.00 19.51 0.03
C GLY A 332 0.12 18.44 -0.62
N ASN A 333 0.28 18.17 -1.92
CA ASN A 333 -0.44 17.11 -2.62
C ASN A 333 0.29 15.77 -2.56
N ARG A 334 1.49 15.73 -1.99
CA ARG A 334 2.29 14.50 -1.92
C ARG A 334 1.83 13.61 -0.78
N LEU A 335 1.91 12.29 -0.97
CA LEU A 335 1.66 11.34 0.09
C LEU A 335 2.61 11.62 1.28
N SER A 336 2.02 11.86 2.44
CA SER A 336 2.72 12.25 3.66
C SER A 336 1.98 11.71 4.89
N PHE A 337 2.70 11.52 5.99
CA PHE A 337 2.12 11.17 7.28
C PHE A 337 1.86 12.46 8.06
N GLN A 338 0.63 12.63 8.56
CA GLN A 338 0.23 13.81 9.32
C GLN A 338 -0.71 13.39 10.46
N THR A 339 -0.55 13.99 11.63
CA THR A 339 -1.51 13.84 12.72
C THR A 339 -2.86 14.50 12.39
N SER A 340 -3.95 13.85 12.78
CA SER A 340 -5.29 14.43 12.75
C SER A 340 -5.55 15.40 13.91
N VAL A 341 -4.67 15.41 14.93
CA VAL A 341 -4.79 16.27 16.11
C VAL A 341 -4.28 17.67 15.80
N LEU A 342 -5.16 18.67 15.89
CA LEU A 342 -4.78 20.08 15.73
C LEU A 342 -3.67 20.45 16.72
N ASN A 343 -2.60 21.07 16.24
CA ASN A 343 -1.39 21.40 17.01
C ASN A 343 -0.64 20.19 17.61
N GLY A 344 -0.99 18.96 17.22
CA GLY A 344 -0.25 17.76 17.60
C GLY A 344 1.06 17.62 16.83
N SER A 345 2.03 16.94 17.43
CA SER A 345 3.23 16.51 16.70
C SER A 345 2.94 15.23 15.90
N THR A 346 3.43 15.16 14.67
CA THR A 346 3.47 13.89 13.93
C THR A 346 4.73 13.12 14.34
N SER A 347 4.54 11.96 14.97
CA SER A 347 5.62 11.02 15.31
C SER A 347 5.32 9.67 14.66
N VAL A 348 6.26 9.14 13.87
CA VAL A 348 6.12 7.84 13.21
C VAL A 348 7.10 6.86 13.85
N ALA A 349 6.57 5.79 14.46
CA ALA A 349 7.36 4.73 15.07
C ALA A 349 7.44 3.49 14.18
N VAL A 350 8.59 2.82 14.19
CA VAL A 350 8.78 1.50 13.56
C VAL A 350 9.12 0.51 14.66
N LEU A 351 8.34 -0.56 14.76
CA LEU A 351 8.44 -1.54 15.84
C LEU A 351 8.62 -2.95 15.25
N PRO A 352 9.47 -3.79 15.86
CA PRO A 352 9.52 -5.21 15.52
C PRO A 352 8.26 -5.93 16.02
N ASN A 353 7.98 -7.11 15.47
CA ASN A 353 6.94 -8.02 15.98
C ASN A 353 7.59 -9.22 16.69
N GLY A 354 6.92 -9.75 17.71
CA GLY A 354 7.39 -10.87 18.51
C GLY A 354 8.64 -10.52 19.33
N THR A 355 9.62 -11.43 19.37
CA THR A 355 10.85 -11.29 20.18
C THR A 355 12.01 -10.62 19.46
N SER A 356 11.81 -10.11 18.24
CA SER A 356 12.89 -9.48 17.47
C SER A 356 13.30 -8.14 18.10
N PRO A 357 14.59 -7.90 18.39
CA PRO A 357 15.08 -6.61 18.86
C PRO A 357 15.52 -5.65 17.73
N TYR A 358 15.12 -5.91 16.48
CA TYR A 358 15.58 -5.16 15.30
C TYR A 358 14.45 -4.35 14.66
N ALA A 359 14.64 -3.04 14.53
CA ALA A 359 13.77 -2.15 13.78
C ALA A 359 14.59 -1.22 12.89
N SER A 360 14.09 -0.89 11.70
CA SER A 360 14.83 -0.02 10.78
C SER A 360 13.94 0.68 9.76
N VAL A 361 14.42 1.81 9.27
CA VAL A 361 13.92 2.47 8.05
C VAL A 361 15.05 2.48 7.02
N ALA A 362 14.74 2.12 5.77
CA ALA A 362 15.70 2.04 4.69
C ALA A 362 15.29 2.93 3.51
N VAL A 363 16.27 3.62 2.92
CA VAL A 363 16.16 4.36 1.66
C VAL A 363 16.95 3.61 0.60
N ILE A 364 16.31 3.30 -0.52
CA ILE A 364 16.85 2.47 -1.60
C ILE A 364 16.96 3.33 -2.85
N ASN A 365 18.14 3.40 -3.47
CA ASN A 365 18.41 4.32 -4.58
C ASN A 365 18.09 3.76 -5.98
N SER A 366 17.40 2.63 -6.05
CA SER A 366 17.02 1.94 -7.28
C SER A 366 15.58 1.46 -7.22
N SER A 367 14.90 1.43 -8.37
CA SER A 367 13.57 0.83 -8.51
C SER A 367 13.61 -0.70 -8.43
N ASP A 368 14.79 -1.30 -8.64
CA ASP A 368 15.09 -2.69 -8.32
C ASP A 368 15.73 -2.78 -6.92
N PRO A 369 14.96 -3.09 -5.87
CA PRO A 369 15.49 -3.17 -4.51
C PRO A 369 16.43 -4.36 -4.29
N THR A 370 16.52 -5.30 -5.23
CA THR A 370 17.41 -6.46 -5.11
C THR A 370 18.85 -6.17 -5.54
N ASN A 371 19.08 -5.03 -6.21
CA ASN A 371 20.39 -4.58 -6.65
C ASN A 371 20.52 -3.05 -6.52
N ALA A 372 20.75 -2.57 -5.30
CA ALA A 372 20.73 -1.15 -4.97
C ALA A 372 21.70 -0.79 -3.85
N ALA A 373 22.13 0.48 -3.80
CA ALA A 373 22.71 1.02 -2.57
C ALA A 373 21.56 1.38 -1.60
N VAL A 374 21.81 1.13 -0.31
CA VAL A 374 20.81 1.28 0.75
C VAL A 374 21.38 2.13 1.88
N ALA A 375 20.64 3.17 2.28
CA ALA A 375 20.92 3.90 3.52
C ALA A 375 19.90 3.49 4.58
N GLN A 376 20.36 3.14 5.78
CA GLN A 376 19.49 2.63 6.85
C GLN A 376 19.71 3.38 8.16
N LEU A 377 18.60 3.73 8.83
CA LEU A 377 18.59 4.04 10.26
C LEU A 377 18.07 2.81 10.99
N GLN A 378 18.86 2.26 11.91
CA GLN A 378 18.60 0.95 12.50
C GLN A 378 18.75 0.97 14.02
N ALA A 379 17.80 0.36 14.71
CA ALA A 379 17.92 -0.06 16.09
C ALA A 379 18.25 -1.55 16.14
N THR A 380 19.29 -1.90 16.89
CA THR A 380 19.76 -3.27 17.14
C THR A 380 19.73 -3.53 18.65
N PRO A 381 19.82 -4.79 19.11
CA PRO A 381 19.80 -5.08 20.55
C PRO A 381 20.90 -4.39 21.37
N THR A 382 21.95 -3.85 20.73
CA THR A 382 23.09 -3.23 21.42
C THR A 382 23.43 -1.82 20.96
N ALA A 383 22.77 -1.27 19.93
CA ALA A 383 23.13 0.03 19.36
C ALA A 383 22.05 0.63 18.45
N ILE A 384 22.06 1.96 18.33
CA ILE A 384 21.42 2.71 17.23
C ILE A 384 22.48 3.02 16.17
N ARG A 385 22.16 2.82 14.89
CA ARG A 385 23.11 2.90 13.78
C ARG A 385 22.55 3.68 12.61
N VAL A 386 23.43 4.40 11.90
CA VAL A 386 23.19 4.91 10.55
C VAL A 386 24.17 4.19 9.63
N ASN A 387 23.68 3.32 8.76
CA ASN A 387 24.50 2.46 7.92
C ASN A 387 24.36 2.83 6.43
N SER A 388 25.46 2.67 5.70
CA SER A 388 25.46 2.54 4.24
C SER A 388 25.71 1.08 3.88
N GLU A 389 24.77 0.51 3.15
CA GLU A 389 24.68 -0.91 2.80
C GLU A 389 24.35 -1.04 1.31
N PHE A 390 24.20 -2.27 0.84
CA PHE A 390 23.80 -2.56 -0.52
C PHE A 390 23.07 -3.91 -0.59
N THR A 391 22.29 -4.09 -1.64
CA THR A 391 21.69 -5.38 -2.02
C THR A 391 22.29 -5.84 -3.35
N GLY A 392 22.33 -7.17 -3.57
CA GLY A 392 22.82 -7.75 -4.82
C GLY A 392 24.31 -7.45 -5.04
N SER A 393 24.62 -6.93 -6.23
CA SER A 393 25.99 -6.64 -6.67
C SER A 393 26.34 -5.15 -6.63
N ALA A 394 25.47 -4.31 -6.06
CA ALA A 394 25.74 -2.89 -5.87
C ALA A 394 26.87 -2.65 -4.85
N ALA A 395 27.35 -1.41 -4.73
CA ALA A 395 28.33 -1.00 -3.73
C ALA A 395 27.69 -0.01 -2.75
N PRO A 396 28.14 0.00 -1.48
CA PRO A 396 27.69 1.00 -0.52
C PRO A 396 28.21 2.38 -0.94
N LEU A 397 27.41 3.42 -0.69
CA LEU A 397 27.77 4.82 -0.96
C LEU A 397 28.33 5.51 0.29
N PRO A 398 29.07 6.63 0.18
CA PRO A 398 29.46 7.41 1.34
C PRO A 398 28.25 7.88 2.16
N THR A 399 28.34 7.82 3.50
CA THR A 399 27.34 8.42 4.38
C THR A 399 27.73 9.86 4.65
N VAL A 400 26.95 10.81 4.16
CA VAL A 400 27.25 12.24 4.24
C VAL A 400 26.22 12.97 5.09
N LEU A 401 26.68 13.84 5.98
CA LEU A 401 25.91 14.90 6.62
C LEU A 401 26.28 16.22 5.94
N GLY A 402 25.33 16.82 5.22
CA GLY A 402 25.55 18.02 4.42
C GLY A 402 24.54 19.13 4.69
N ALA A 403 24.87 20.36 4.28
CA ALA A 403 23.99 21.51 4.29
C ALA A 403 23.97 22.17 2.91
N GLY A 404 22.80 22.21 2.27
CA GLY A 404 22.67 22.66 0.88
C GLY A 404 23.33 21.68 -0.09
N THR A 405 24.25 22.18 -0.93
CA THR A 405 24.98 21.38 -1.93
C THR A 405 26.36 20.92 -1.45
N ARG A 406 26.67 21.00 -0.15
CA ARG A 406 28.00 20.71 0.40
C ARG A 406 27.97 19.66 1.50
N ASP A 407 29.03 18.87 1.56
CA ASP A 407 29.25 17.79 2.52
C ASP A 407 30.04 18.33 3.72
N MET A 408 29.49 18.25 4.94
CA MET A 408 30.18 18.76 6.14
C MET A 408 30.97 17.68 6.86
N ILE A 409 30.36 16.51 7.03
CA ILE A 409 30.98 15.33 7.65
C ILE A 409 30.57 14.13 6.81
N TRP A 410 31.52 13.28 6.43
CA TRP A 410 31.19 12.04 5.73
C TRP A 410 32.04 10.86 6.19
N LEU A 411 31.48 9.67 6.08
CA LEU A 411 32.19 8.40 6.25
C LEU A 411 32.51 7.84 4.88
N ASN A 412 33.81 7.67 4.60
CA ASN A 412 34.28 7.03 3.39
C ASN A 412 34.08 5.50 3.47
N PRO A 413 34.02 4.80 2.32
CA PRO A 413 33.94 3.33 2.30
C PRO A 413 35.11 2.63 3.01
N ASP A 414 36.26 3.28 3.12
CA ASP A 414 37.45 2.82 3.85
C ASP A 414 37.40 3.08 5.37
N LYS A 415 36.26 3.57 5.87
CA LYS A 415 35.96 3.92 7.27
C LYS A 415 36.65 5.19 7.78
N SER A 416 37.30 5.97 6.92
CA SER A 416 37.81 7.28 7.31
C SER A 416 36.67 8.30 7.42
N VAL A 417 36.83 9.28 8.32
CA VAL A 417 35.89 10.40 8.50
C VAL A 417 36.45 11.63 7.79
N GLY A 418 35.76 12.09 6.75
CA GLY A 418 36.02 13.39 6.13
C GLY A 418 35.26 14.50 6.86
N ILE A 419 35.89 15.66 7.03
CA ILE A 419 35.29 16.85 7.63
C ILE A 419 35.70 18.04 6.74
N ASP A 420 34.73 18.79 6.18
CA ASP A 420 34.99 20.00 5.39
C ASP A 420 34.98 21.25 6.32
N PRO A 421 36.13 21.87 6.62
CA PRO A 421 36.14 23.13 7.37
C PRO A 421 35.67 24.27 6.46
N VAL A 422 34.54 24.88 6.85
CA VAL A 422 33.80 25.96 6.16
C VAL A 422 34.67 27.16 5.72
N THR A 423 35.84 27.33 6.32
CA THR A 423 36.86 28.31 5.96
C THR A 423 38.21 27.73 6.37
N LYS A 424 39.26 27.94 5.55
CA LYS A 424 40.66 27.66 5.91
C LYS A 424 40.89 28.10 7.37
N ASP A 425 41.19 27.14 8.26
CA ASP A 425 42.07 27.29 9.45
C ASP A 425 41.72 26.47 10.70
N SER A 426 40.79 25.51 10.73
CA SER A 426 40.94 24.32 11.63
C SER A 426 39.76 23.34 11.65
N ILE A 427 40.09 22.05 11.69
CA ILE A 427 39.27 21.01 12.33
C ILE A 427 39.48 21.15 13.84
N LYS A 428 38.48 21.67 14.58
CA LYS A 428 38.52 21.71 16.06
C LYS A 428 38.15 20.36 16.65
N ALA A 429 39.06 19.38 16.58
CA ALA A 429 38.88 18.10 17.28
C ALA A 429 39.30 18.24 18.75
N ARG A 430 38.34 18.31 19.69
CA ARG A 430 38.64 18.13 21.12
C ARG A 430 38.73 16.63 21.39
N MET A 431 39.95 16.10 21.43
CA MET A 431 40.19 14.72 21.87
C MET A 431 40.38 14.73 23.39
N GLY A 432 39.37 14.29 24.15
CA GLY A 432 39.51 14.08 25.59
C GLY A 432 40.43 12.88 25.84
N LEU A 433 41.61 13.13 26.41
CA LEU A 433 42.49 12.05 26.87
C LEU A 433 41.98 11.54 28.22
N PRO A 434 41.77 10.21 28.40
CA PRO A 434 41.50 9.65 29.70
C PRO A 434 42.65 9.98 30.66
N THR A 435 42.33 10.32 31.91
CA THR A 435 43.29 10.74 32.95
C THR A 435 44.35 9.69 33.32
N THR A 436 44.34 8.52 32.68
CA THR A 436 45.18 7.35 32.99
C THR A 436 46.08 6.87 31.85
N ALA A 437 46.13 7.51 30.67
CA ALA A 437 47.02 7.12 29.59
C ALA A 437 48.25 8.03 29.49
N SER A 438 49.38 7.61 30.06
CA SER A 438 50.66 8.35 30.08
C SER A 438 51.55 8.14 28.85
N THR A 439 51.11 7.46 27.79
CA THR A 439 51.86 7.38 26.51
C THR A 439 50.92 7.13 25.33
N GLY A 440 50.29 8.18 24.81
CA GLY A 440 49.60 8.17 23.52
C GLY A 440 50.33 9.04 22.51
N ARG A 441 50.69 8.49 21.34
CA ARG A 441 51.19 9.31 20.21
C ARG A 441 50.06 10.23 19.75
N PHE A 442 50.27 11.55 19.82
CA PHE A 442 49.44 12.51 19.11
C PHE A 442 49.50 12.22 17.61
N GLY A 443 48.38 12.37 16.92
CA GLY A 443 48.17 11.94 15.55
C GLY A 443 49.31 12.29 14.59
N ARG A 444 49.69 11.33 13.75
CA ARG A 444 50.61 11.53 12.64
C ARG A 444 49.85 12.23 11.52
N PHE A 445 50.08 13.53 11.32
CA PHE A 445 49.68 14.22 10.09
C PHE A 445 50.63 13.75 8.97
N VAL A 446 50.09 13.09 7.95
CA VAL A 446 50.85 12.66 6.76
C VAL A 446 50.27 13.43 5.59
N ASP A 447 51.07 14.29 4.96
CA ASP A 447 50.72 14.82 3.65
C ASP A 447 50.87 13.69 2.60
N THR A 448 50.02 13.74 1.58
CA THR A 448 49.81 12.78 0.48
C THR A 448 51.10 12.37 -0.24
N VAL A 449 52.19 13.14 -0.08
CA VAL A 449 53.47 12.92 -0.77
C VAL A 449 54.52 12.16 0.05
N GLY A 450 54.22 11.72 1.29
CA GLY A 450 55.12 10.85 2.05
C GLY A 450 56.45 11.49 2.48
N THR A 451 56.65 12.79 2.28
CA THR A 451 57.77 13.56 2.81
C THR A 451 57.43 14.10 4.21
N LEU A 452 58.27 13.74 5.19
CA LEU A 452 58.17 14.19 6.58
C LEU A 452 58.40 15.71 6.69
N ASP A 453 57.37 16.46 7.03
CA ASP A 453 57.54 17.72 7.75
C ASP A 453 57.18 17.46 9.22
N GLN A 454 58.18 17.04 10.01
CA GLN A 454 58.08 16.98 11.47
C GLN A 454 58.15 18.39 12.03
N SER A 455 57.11 19.17 11.80
CA SER A 455 56.96 20.44 12.48
C SER A 455 55.66 20.46 13.27
N GLN A 456 55.83 20.77 14.57
CA GLN A 456 54.83 21.29 15.50
C GLN A 456 53.99 20.24 16.25
N MET A 457 54.45 19.82 17.43
CA MET A 457 53.72 19.98 18.72
C MET A 457 54.72 19.80 19.88
N SER A 458 55.08 20.86 20.61
CA SER A 458 55.66 20.73 21.95
C SER A 458 54.96 21.72 22.88
N GLU A 459 54.31 21.21 23.92
CA GLU A 459 53.65 21.99 24.95
C GLU A 459 54.71 22.64 25.87
N ASP A 460 54.80 23.97 25.85
CA ASP A 460 55.29 24.75 27.00
C ASP A 460 54.06 25.39 27.67
N PRO A 461 53.87 25.27 29.00
CA PRO A 461 52.73 25.82 29.73
C PRO A 461 52.51 27.34 29.62
N SER A 462 53.41 28.08 28.97
CA SER A 462 53.47 29.55 29.06
C SER A 462 52.99 30.32 27.82
N GLY A 463 52.49 29.64 26.78
CA GLY A 463 51.67 30.28 25.74
C GLY A 463 52.34 31.33 24.83
N ASN A 464 53.68 31.35 24.69
CA ASN A 464 54.38 32.26 23.77
C ASN A 464 55.04 31.51 22.61
N VAL A 465 54.68 31.86 21.36
CA VAL A 465 55.31 31.35 20.14
C VAL A 465 56.64 32.06 19.93
N ALA A 466 57.73 31.49 20.45
CA ALA A 466 59.08 32.01 20.23
C ALA A 466 59.57 31.64 18.83
N LEU A 467 59.36 32.53 17.86
CA LEU A 467 60.02 32.49 16.57
C LEU A 467 61.45 33.06 16.73
N MET A 468 62.38 32.31 17.33
CA MET A 468 63.79 32.69 17.28
C MET A 468 64.37 32.22 15.95
N GLY A 469 64.62 33.20 15.07
CA GLY A 469 65.31 33.03 13.80
C GLY A 469 66.60 32.25 13.99
N ARG A 470 66.66 31.07 13.37
CA ARG A 470 67.86 30.26 13.28
C ARG A 470 68.63 30.75 12.07
N LEU A 471 69.45 31.78 12.23
CA LEU A 471 70.59 31.99 11.35
C LEU A 471 71.78 31.36 12.06
N SER A 472 72.04 30.09 11.76
CA SER A 472 73.34 29.40 11.79
C SER A 472 73.11 27.89 11.80
N VAL A 473 73.92 27.19 11.03
CA VAL A 473 73.94 25.72 10.92
C VAL A 473 74.03 25.11 12.33
N PRO A 474 73.24 24.09 12.68
CA PRO A 474 73.35 23.43 13.99
C PRO A 474 74.80 22.96 14.22
N ASN A 475 75.34 23.23 15.42
CA ASN A 475 76.66 22.76 15.90
C ASN A 475 77.92 23.53 15.46
N GLN A 476 77.83 24.80 15.03
CA GLN A 476 79.05 25.61 14.88
C GLN A 476 79.75 25.84 16.23
N PRO A 477 81.09 25.71 16.33
CA PRO A 477 81.84 25.96 17.56
C PRO A 477 81.62 27.37 18.11
N GLY A 478 81.31 27.44 19.41
CA GLY A 478 81.06 28.69 20.11
C GLY A 478 80.84 28.46 21.60
N PHE A 479 81.03 29.49 22.41
CA PHE A 479 80.81 29.43 23.84
C PHE A 479 80.37 30.79 24.38
N MET A 480 79.76 30.76 25.56
CA MET A 480 79.57 31.93 26.41
C MET A 480 79.71 31.50 27.87
N SER A 481 80.54 32.21 28.62
CA SER A 481 80.79 31.93 30.03
C SER A 481 80.75 33.21 30.87
N SER A 482 80.36 33.08 32.14
CA SER A 482 80.33 34.18 33.11
C SER A 482 81.26 33.92 34.30
N TRP A 483 81.69 35.03 34.91
CA TRP A 483 82.41 35.05 36.17
C TRP A 483 81.41 34.95 37.32
N LEU A 484 81.55 34.07 38.33
CA LEU A 484 80.47 33.96 39.34
C LEU A 484 80.83 33.46 40.76
N THR A 485 82.10 33.31 41.15
CA THR A 485 82.39 32.84 42.53
C THR A 485 82.51 33.94 43.58
N SER A 486 83.00 35.13 43.25
CA SER A 486 83.04 36.31 44.14
C SER A 486 83.64 37.52 43.41
N ASN A 487 83.55 38.70 44.02
CA ASN A 487 84.37 39.83 43.61
C ASN A 487 85.85 39.51 43.89
N VAL A 488 86.71 39.57 42.88
CA VAL A 488 88.14 39.26 43.05
C VAL A 488 88.96 40.53 43.13
N LEU A 489 89.68 40.70 44.24
CA LEU A 489 90.57 41.83 44.49
C LEU A 489 91.86 41.73 43.68
N ILE A 490 92.16 42.80 42.97
CA ILE A 490 93.34 42.97 42.13
C ILE A 490 94.19 44.08 42.76
N ASN A 491 95.22 43.68 43.52
CA ASN A 491 96.18 44.63 44.13
C ASN A 491 97.31 44.95 43.16
N SER A 492 97.54 46.22 42.84
CA SER A 492 98.70 46.65 42.07
C SER A 492 99.71 47.39 42.95
N ASP A 493 100.94 46.89 42.97
CA ASP A 493 102.13 47.54 43.51
C ASP A 493 102.82 48.47 42.47
N THR A 494 102.33 48.48 41.23
CA THR A 494 102.84 49.31 40.13
C THR A 494 101.78 50.27 39.60
N THR A 495 102.23 51.30 38.89
CA THR A 495 101.36 52.27 38.18
C THR A 495 100.77 51.70 36.89
N VAL A 496 101.32 50.61 36.36
CA VAL A 496 100.75 49.85 35.24
C VAL A 496 100.78 48.37 35.61
N ARG A 497 99.60 47.74 35.63
CA ARG A 497 99.46 46.30 35.85
C ARG A 497 98.65 45.67 34.75
N ASN A 498 99.04 44.45 34.46
CA ASN A 498 98.50 43.63 33.41
C ASN A 498 97.92 42.35 34.04
N VAL A 499 96.62 42.13 33.86
CA VAL A 499 95.87 41.08 34.55
C VAL A 499 95.21 40.19 33.51
N ASP A 500 95.73 38.98 33.34
CA ASP A 500 95.05 37.93 32.58
C ASP A 500 93.87 37.40 33.39
N ILE A 501 92.68 37.41 32.78
CA ILE A 501 91.45 36.94 33.40
C ILE A 501 91.42 35.41 33.30
N SER A 502 91.88 34.76 34.36
CA SER A 502 92.21 33.34 34.35
C SER A 502 91.04 32.39 34.60
N SER A 503 89.79 32.84 34.71
CA SER A 503 88.66 31.93 34.90
C SER A 503 87.32 32.54 34.53
N PHE A 504 86.44 31.79 33.87
CA PHE A 504 85.01 32.12 33.78
C PHE A 504 84.25 30.84 34.10
N GLN A 505 83.78 30.72 35.34
CA GLN A 505 83.43 29.44 35.96
C GLN A 505 82.04 28.92 35.58
N ILE A 506 81.17 29.76 35.01
CA ILE A 506 79.80 29.37 34.67
C ILE A 506 79.63 29.39 33.14
N PRO A 507 79.87 28.25 32.47
CA PRO A 507 79.57 28.13 31.05
C PRO A 507 78.06 28.10 30.84
N LEU A 508 77.53 29.07 30.09
CA LEU A 508 76.15 29.04 29.59
C LEU A 508 76.01 28.03 28.45
N TYR A 509 77.02 28.00 27.58
CA TYR A 509 77.24 26.94 26.58
C TYR A 509 78.71 26.89 26.18
N ASN A 510 79.18 25.75 25.68
CA ASN A 510 80.55 25.54 25.18
C ASN A 510 80.57 24.52 24.04
N GLN A 511 79.84 24.84 22.97
CA GLN A 511 79.70 23.99 21.80
C GLN A 511 81.04 23.87 21.06
N GLY A 512 81.48 22.64 20.80
CA GLY A 512 82.83 22.38 20.25
C GLY A 512 83.95 22.37 21.29
N GLY A 513 83.66 22.62 22.57
CA GLY A 513 84.60 22.38 23.69
C GLY A 513 85.86 23.25 23.70
N GLY A 514 85.89 24.35 22.94
CA GLY A 514 87.09 25.19 22.79
C GLY A 514 87.42 26.04 24.03
N PHE A 515 86.45 26.29 24.91
CA PHE A 515 86.68 27.11 26.09
C PHE A 515 87.04 26.30 27.34
N ASN A 516 88.14 26.67 27.99
CA ASN A 516 88.56 26.13 29.27
C ASN A 516 88.27 27.14 30.40
N HIS A 517 87.26 26.82 31.22
CA HIS A 517 86.78 27.66 32.30
C HIS A 517 87.77 27.82 33.46
N VAL A 518 88.76 26.92 33.59
CA VAL A 518 89.74 26.89 34.68
C VAL A 518 90.88 27.88 34.46
N ASN A 519 91.25 28.15 33.20
CA ASN A 519 92.32 29.08 32.84
C ASN A 519 91.85 30.27 31.97
N GLY A 520 90.55 30.38 31.71
CA GLY A 520 89.95 31.51 30.98
C GLY A 520 90.29 31.56 29.49
N ARG A 521 90.82 30.46 28.94
CA ARG A 521 91.33 30.39 27.57
C ARG A 521 90.30 29.81 26.62
N PHE A 522 90.00 30.52 25.54
CA PHE A 522 89.34 29.94 24.37
C PHE A 522 90.40 29.47 23.36
N THR A 523 90.34 28.20 22.96
CA THR A 523 91.18 27.62 21.92
C THR A 523 90.28 27.26 20.75
N ALA A 524 90.54 27.83 19.57
CA ALA A 524 89.72 27.65 18.38
C ALA A 524 89.66 26.16 17.98
N PRO A 525 88.49 25.50 18.03
CA PRO A 525 88.38 24.08 17.67
C PRO A 525 88.59 23.83 16.17
N VAL A 526 88.26 24.82 15.34
CA VAL A 526 88.43 24.79 13.88
C VAL A 526 89.00 26.13 13.42
N SER A 527 89.69 26.15 12.28
CA SER A 527 90.13 27.41 11.67
C SER A 527 88.93 28.19 11.14
N GLY A 528 88.86 29.49 11.40
CA GLY A 528 87.77 30.33 10.92
C GLY A 528 87.78 31.74 11.50
N VAL A 529 86.75 32.52 11.18
CA VAL A 529 86.54 33.83 11.79
C VAL A 529 85.57 33.68 12.96
N TYR A 530 86.06 34.00 14.16
CA TYR A 530 85.26 34.00 15.38
C TYR A 530 84.86 35.42 15.75
N LEU A 531 83.59 35.65 16.09
CA LEU A 531 83.16 36.86 16.76
C LEU A 531 83.37 36.70 18.26
N LEU A 532 84.38 37.38 18.80
CA LEU A 532 84.69 37.39 20.22
C LEU A 532 83.95 38.54 20.90
N ILE A 533 83.39 38.26 22.08
CA ILE A 533 82.68 39.23 22.91
C ILE A 533 83.14 39.07 24.35
N SER A 534 83.56 40.14 25.00
CA SER A 534 83.78 40.14 26.44
C SER A 534 83.26 41.42 27.06
N THR A 535 82.63 41.28 28.21
CA THR A 535 82.35 42.40 29.12
C THR A 535 83.07 42.11 30.42
N ILE A 536 83.82 43.06 30.95
CA ILE A 536 84.39 42.96 32.30
C ILE A 536 83.94 44.18 33.09
N SER A 537 83.25 43.92 34.20
CA SER A 537 82.83 44.94 35.15
C SER A 537 83.86 45.08 36.27
N LEU A 538 84.34 46.31 36.48
CA LEU A 538 85.32 46.67 37.50
C LEU A 538 84.62 47.48 38.61
N LEU A 539 84.93 47.16 39.87
CA LEU A 539 84.33 47.72 41.08
C LEU A 539 85.39 48.31 42.00
N GLU A 540 84.97 49.22 42.88
CA GLU A 540 85.78 49.73 44.00
C GLU A 540 87.14 50.30 43.56
N PHE A 541 87.17 50.96 42.40
CA PHE A 541 88.37 51.67 41.93
C PHE A 541 88.46 53.07 42.54
N ASP A 542 89.67 53.50 42.84
CA ASP A 542 89.93 54.91 43.14
C ASP A 542 89.96 55.73 41.85
N VAL A 543 88.88 56.46 41.61
CA VAL A 543 88.69 57.35 40.46
C VAL A 543 89.77 58.44 40.33
N ASN A 544 90.46 58.78 41.42
CA ASN A 544 91.50 59.81 41.39
C ASN A 544 92.86 59.23 41.02
N LEU A 545 93.05 57.91 41.14
CA LEU A 545 94.30 57.23 40.88
C LEU A 545 94.31 56.55 39.52
N ILE A 546 93.25 55.87 39.11
CA ILE A 546 93.20 55.15 37.83
C ILE A 546 92.94 56.14 36.68
N LYS A 547 93.89 56.26 35.75
CA LYS A 547 93.79 57.11 34.55
C LYS A 547 93.05 56.41 33.40
N SER A 548 93.28 55.11 33.21
CA SER A 548 92.66 54.34 32.14
C SER A 548 92.65 52.85 32.47
N ALA A 549 91.60 52.14 32.03
CA ALA A 549 91.54 50.69 32.03
C ALA A 549 91.24 50.19 30.61
N TYR A 550 92.06 49.26 30.13
CA TYR A 550 91.96 48.64 28.82
C TYR A 550 91.48 47.21 28.99
N LEU A 551 90.36 46.88 28.33
CA LEU A 551 89.96 45.49 28.14
C LEU A 551 90.49 45.01 26.80
N ASN A 552 91.28 43.94 26.81
CA ASN A 552 91.95 43.39 25.65
C ASN A 552 91.60 41.92 25.43
N PHE A 553 91.56 41.53 24.16
CA PHE A 553 91.80 40.14 23.77
C PHE A 553 93.29 39.93 23.54
N LYS A 554 93.89 38.98 24.26
CA LYS A 554 95.31 38.63 24.17
C LYS A 554 95.47 37.34 23.38
N TYR A 555 96.21 37.40 22.27
CA TYR A 555 96.44 36.28 21.37
C TYR A 555 97.60 35.38 21.85
N ASN A 556 97.76 34.23 21.18
CA ASN A 556 98.71 33.17 21.55
C ASN A 556 100.14 33.68 21.74
N ASP A 557 100.56 34.64 20.90
CA ASP A 557 101.90 35.21 20.85
C ASP A 557 102.10 36.36 21.86
N GLY A 558 101.09 36.64 22.69
CA GLY A 558 101.08 37.71 23.67
C GLY A 558 100.67 39.08 23.11
N THR A 559 100.34 39.17 21.82
CA THR A 559 99.84 40.42 21.21
C THR A 559 98.43 40.75 21.69
N TYR A 560 98.14 42.04 21.87
CA TYR A 560 96.79 42.53 22.16
C TYR A 560 96.09 42.86 20.84
N VAL A 561 95.03 42.12 20.54
CA VAL A 561 94.35 42.15 19.24
C VAL A 561 93.43 43.36 19.12
N GLN A 562 92.70 43.67 20.20
CA GLN A 562 91.78 44.80 20.23
C GLN A 562 91.60 45.27 21.67
N ALA A 563 91.59 46.58 21.88
CA ALA A 563 91.48 47.23 23.18
C ALA A 563 90.28 48.19 23.20
N VAL A 564 89.44 48.11 24.23
CA VAL A 564 88.50 49.20 24.56
C VAL A 564 89.04 49.91 25.80
N THR A 565 89.24 51.22 25.66
CA THR A 565 89.67 52.09 26.77
C THR A 565 88.44 52.67 27.44
N SER A 566 88.38 52.60 28.76
CA SER A 566 87.49 53.43 29.56
C SER A 566 88.29 54.38 30.44
N VAL A 567 87.82 55.64 30.50
CA VAL A 567 88.35 56.70 31.34
C VAL A 567 87.25 57.07 32.31
N GLY A 568 87.49 56.93 33.61
CA GLY A 568 86.46 57.18 34.62
C GLY A 568 86.21 58.69 34.78
N ALA A 569 84.96 59.12 34.60
CA ALA A 569 84.43 60.34 35.20
C ALA A 569 83.25 59.94 36.11
N GLY A 570 83.49 59.88 37.43
CA GLY A 570 82.49 59.76 38.49
C GLY A 570 81.57 58.53 38.46
N ILE A 571 81.91 57.52 39.28
CA ILE A 571 81.08 56.51 40.00
C ILE A 571 81.95 55.24 40.22
N TYR A 572 81.82 54.56 41.37
CA TYR A 572 82.59 53.40 41.85
C TYR A 572 82.55 52.10 40.99
N HIS A 573 81.87 52.11 39.83
CA HIS A 573 81.56 50.93 39.00
C HIS A 573 81.76 51.26 37.51
N MET A 574 82.47 50.42 36.75
CA MET A 574 82.64 50.57 35.29
C MET A 574 82.47 49.23 34.57
N SER A 575 81.87 49.21 33.39
CA SER A 575 81.75 48.00 32.57
C SER A 575 82.36 48.23 31.20
N ASN A 576 83.42 47.50 30.90
CA ASN A 576 84.09 47.56 29.61
C ASN A 576 83.58 46.42 28.75
N SER A 577 83.01 46.73 27.58
CA SER A 577 82.56 45.74 26.61
C SER A 577 83.39 45.84 25.34
N LEU A 578 83.93 44.72 24.90
CA LEU A 578 84.72 44.58 23.68
C LEU A 578 84.09 43.51 22.79
N VAL A 579 83.91 43.85 21.52
CA VAL A 579 83.45 42.94 20.47
C VAL A 579 84.41 43.02 19.30
N ALA A 580 84.92 41.88 18.85
CA ALA A 580 85.97 41.81 17.85
C ALA A 580 85.82 40.56 16.98
N PRO A 581 85.73 40.67 15.63
CA PRO A 581 85.97 39.52 14.78
C PRO A 581 87.48 39.20 14.75
N LEU A 582 87.84 37.94 14.97
CA LEU A 582 89.22 37.47 14.92
C LEU A 582 89.33 36.20 14.07
N LYS A 583 90.24 36.24 13.10
CA LYS A 583 90.61 35.06 12.33
C LYS A 583 91.60 34.23 13.14
N MET A 584 91.22 32.99 13.45
CA MET A 584 92.02 32.07 14.26
C MET A 584 92.25 30.77 13.48
N ALA A 585 93.45 30.21 13.53
CA ALA A 585 93.70 28.84 13.08
C ALA A 585 93.29 27.84 14.18
N ALA A 586 92.96 26.60 13.80
CA ALA A 586 92.69 25.54 14.77
C ALA A 586 93.87 25.38 15.74
N GLY A 587 93.58 25.44 17.05
CA GLY A 587 94.60 25.39 18.11
C GLY A 587 95.12 26.76 18.57
N ASP A 588 94.84 27.84 17.83
CA ASP A 588 95.10 29.20 18.30
C ASP A 588 94.21 29.51 19.51
N TYR A 589 94.69 30.38 20.41
CA TYR A 589 93.98 30.70 21.62
C TYR A 589 93.99 32.17 21.99
N VAL A 590 92.89 32.58 22.62
CA VAL A 590 92.69 33.93 23.10
C VAL A 590 92.24 33.91 24.55
N THR A 591 92.79 34.84 25.33
CA THR A 591 92.38 35.12 26.70
C THR A 591 91.86 36.54 26.80
N VAL A 592 91.05 36.80 27.82
CA VAL A 592 90.65 38.15 28.19
C VAL A 592 91.70 38.73 29.14
N ASN A 593 92.06 39.97 28.90
CA ASN A 593 93.11 40.65 29.63
C ASN A 593 92.66 42.06 30.01
N VAL A 594 92.97 42.50 31.22
CA VAL A 594 92.73 43.87 31.68
C VAL A 594 94.05 44.53 32.02
N VAL A 595 94.34 45.65 31.37
CA VAL A 595 95.48 46.51 31.70
C VAL A 595 94.96 47.78 32.36
N HIS A 596 95.43 48.10 33.55
CA HIS A 596 95.13 49.38 34.20
C HIS A 596 96.37 50.28 34.22
N VAL A 597 96.13 51.58 34.13
CA VAL A 597 97.15 52.64 34.24
C VAL A 597 96.69 53.60 35.32
N ALA A 598 97.52 53.82 36.33
CA ALA A 598 97.24 54.65 37.50
C ALA A 598 98.38 55.65 37.80
N SER A 599 98.07 56.72 38.52
CA SER A 599 99.05 57.71 39.00
C SER A 599 99.85 57.23 40.21
N SER A 600 99.37 56.21 40.92
CA SER A 600 99.97 55.58 42.10
C SER A 600 99.48 54.12 42.20
N PRO A 601 100.20 53.21 42.89
CA PRO A 601 99.70 51.89 43.25
C PRO A 601 98.28 51.95 43.84
N THR A 602 97.40 51.07 43.37
CA THR A 602 95.96 51.07 43.71
C THR A 602 95.36 49.67 43.53
N SER A 603 94.21 49.43 44.15
CA SER A 603 93.48 48.17 44.09
C SER A 603 92.08 48.37 43.53
N TRP A 604 91.54 47.35 42.87
CA TRP A 604 90.17 47.31 42.35
C TRP A 604 89.67 45.87 42.33
N LYS A 605 88.37 45.66 42.12
CA LYS A 605 87.76 44.32 42.05
C LYS A 605 87.13 44.04 40.70
N ILE A 606 87.15 42.79 40.25
CA ILE A 606 86.26 42.32 39.18
C ILE A 606 84.90 42.01 39.79
N ALA A 607 83.81 42.49 39.19
CA ALA A 607 82.45 42.24 39.65
C ALA A 607 82.04 40.78 39.43
N GLN A 608 81.38 40.20 40.44
CA GLN A 608 80.71 38.90 40.33
C GLN A 608 79.59 38.89 39.28
N PHE A 609 78.91 40.03 39.05
CA PHE A 609 77.83 40.13 38.06
C PHE A 609 78.22 41.10 36.94
N GLY A 610 77.89 40.74 35.69
CA GLY A 610 78.15 41.58 34.51
C GLY A 610 79.44 41.28 33.75
N SER A 611 80.27 40.35 34.25
CA SER A 611 81.52 39.94 33.58
C SER A 611 81.35 38.64 32.80
N HIS A 612 81.54 38.70 31.48
CA HIS A 612 81.29 37.62 30.52
C HIS A 612 82.39 37.52 29.46
N PHE A 613 82.57 36.33 28.90
CA PHE A 613 83.39 36.09 27.72
C PHE A 613 82.72 35.03 26.84
N GLY A 614 82.67 35.28 25.53
CA GLY A 614 82.13 34.36 24.55
C GLY A 614 82.79 34.50 23.19
N ALA A 615 82.60 33.48 22.36
CA ALA A 615 83.00 33.45 20.97
C ALA A 615 81.98 32.66 20.15
N GLN A 616 81.75 33.05 18.90
CA GLN A 616 80.95 32.28 17.95
C GLN A 616 81.66 32.20 16.60
N LEU A 617 81.80 31.00 16.03
CA LEU A 617 82.28 30.84 14.64
C LEU A 617 81.26 31.45 13.68
N LEU A 618 81.72 32.33 12.78
CA LEU A 618 80.89 32.96 11.75
C LEU A 618 81.04 32.27 10.39
N SER A 619 82.27 31.95 10.00
CA SER A 619 82.62 31.42 8.67
C SER A 619 83.95 30.68 8.66
#